data_AF-A0A1B6HAD8-F1
#
_entry.id   AF-A0A1B6HAD8-F1
#
_cell.length_a   1.000
_cell.length_b   1.000
_cell.length_c   1.000
_cell.angle_alpha   90.00
_cell.angle_beta   90.00
_cell.angle_gamma   90.00
#
_symmetry.space_group_name_H-M   'P 1'
#
loop_
_entity.id
_entity.type
_entity.pdbx_description
1 polymer ?
#
loop_
_entity_poly.entity_id
_entity_poly.type
_entity_poly.pdbx_seq_one_letter_code
_entity_poly.pdbx_strand_id
1 'polypeptide(L)'
;LRDHDASCLLIEGLIVIAEIQHITFNEFLPIILGKDVMEKFGLMLQKEGYWDGYDPNVNPNIIAAFSAAAFRFGHSLLPTAVERWSKAHKFISSKRLSDLIRRPYDLYRAGVLDEYLMGLMNQVAQAMDDSITQEVTNHLLKKPGN
;
A
#
# COMPACT_ATOMS: atom_id res chain seq x y z
N LEU A 1 3.37 3.85 -36.22
CA LEU A 1 2.18 3.57 -35.40
C LEU A 1 2.54 2.63 -34.25
N ARG A 2 2.88 1.35 -34.48
CA ARG A 2 3.29 0.41 -33.40
C ARG A 2 4.47 0.84 -32.51
N ASP A 3 5.43 1.58 -33.05
CA ASP A 3 6.64 2.01 -32.31
C ASP A 3 6.39 3.23 -31.40
N HIS A 4 5.41 4.05 -31.79
CA HIS A 4 5.01 5.24 -31.03
C HIS A 4 4.19 4.86 -29.78
N ASP A 5 3.35 3.83 -29.90
CA ASP A 5 2.54 3.31 -28.80
C ASP A 5 3.41 2.57 -27.76
N ALA A 6 4.43 1.82 -28.20
CA ALA A 6 5.38 1.16 -27.32
C ALA A 6 6.24 2.16 -26.54
N SER A 7 6.73 3.21 -27.21
CA SER A 7 7.48 4.29 -26.55
C SER A 7 6.62 5.03 -25.53
N CYS A 8 5.35 5.28 -25.84
CA CYS A 8 4.40 5.90 -24.90
C CYS A 8 4.21 5.02 -23.66
N LEU A 9 3.92 3.73 -23.82
CA LEU A 9 3.75 2.80 -22.69
C LEU A 9 4.98 2.69 -21.80
N LEU A 10 6.19 2.78 -22.37
CA LEU A 10 7.44 2.80 -21.59
C LEU A 10 7.58 4.08 -20.77
N ILE A 11 7.27 5.25 -21.34
CA ILE A 11 7.32 6.54 -20.63
C ILE A 11 6.29 6.56 -19.49
N GLU A 12 5.05 6.14 -19.75
CA GLU A 12 4.00 6.05 -18.72
C GLU A 12 4.44 5.15 -17.56
N GLY A 13 5.07 4.01 -17.85
CA GLY A 13 5.59 3.11 -16.83
C GLY A 13 6.69 3.75 -15.96
N LEU A 14 7.59 4.53 -16.58
CA LEU A 14 8.65 5.24 -15.85
C LEU A 14 8.08 6.31 -14.91
N ILE A 15 7.05 7.04 -15.35
CA ILE A 15 6.39 8.06 -14.52
C ILE A 15 5.75 7.41 -13.30
N VAL A 16 4.98 6.33 -13.49
CA VAL A 16 4.33 5.60 -12.38
C VAL A 16 5.37 5.05 -11.39
N ILE A 17 6.48 4.51 -11.88
CA ILE A 17 7.58 4.04 -11.00
C ILE A 17 8.16 5.20 -10.20
N ALA A 18 8.39 6.36 -10.83
CA ALA A 18 8.92 7.54 -10.15
C ALA A 18 7.94 8.06 -9.08
N GLU A 19 6.64 8.08 -9.36
CA GLU A 19 5.61 8.46 -8.37
C GLU A 19 5.59 7.52 -7.18
N ILE A 20 5.62 6.20 -7.42
CA ILE A 20 5.66 5.19 -6.34
C ILE A 20 6.92 5.37 -5.49
N GLN A 21 8.08 5.58 -6.12
CA GLN A 21 9.33 5.83 -5.40
C GLN A 21 9.26 7.11 -4.57
N HIS A 22 8.73 8.20 -5.13
CA HIS A 22 8.59 9.47 -4.44
C HIS A 22 7.70 9.35 -3.20
N ILE A 23 6.50 8.77 -3.34
CA ILE A 23 5.58 8.55 -2.20
C ILE A 23 6.25 7.64 -1.15
N THR A 24 6.97 6.60 -1.58
CA THR A 24 7.61 5.66 -0.66
C THR A 24 8.69 6.33 0.20
N PHE A 25 9.61 7.08 -0.40
CA PHE A 25 10.71 7.69 0.34
C PHE A 25 10.32 9.00 1.05
N ASN A 26 9.34 9.74 0.53
CA ASN A 26 8.94 11.04 1.06
C ASN A 26 7.89 10.94 2.16
N GLU A 27 6.94 10.00 2.02
CA GLU A 27 5.78 9.90 2.91
C GLU A 27 5.82 8.62 3.74
N PHE A 28 5.94 7.46 3.08
CA PHE A 28 5.78 6.17 3.76
C PHE A 28 6.93 5.83 4.72
N LEU A 29 8.19 5.90 4.25
CA LEU A 29 9.36 5.52 5.06
C LEU A 29 9.58 6.43 6.28
N PRO A 30 9.44 7.77 6.20
CA PRO A 30 9.58 8.64 7.37
C PRO A 30 8.53 8.36 8.46
N ILE A 31 7.31 7.97 8.07
CA ILE A 31 6.24 7.64 9.03
C ILE A 31 6.56 6.33 9.77
N ILE A 32 7.17 5.35 9.09
CA ILE A 32 7.44 4.02 9.67
C ILE A 32 8.76 3.97 10.43
N LEU A 33 9.84 4.49 9.84
CA LEU A 33 11.19 4.40 10.39
C LEU A 33 11.53 5.58 11.30
N GLY A 34 10.82 6.69 11.18
CA GLY A 34 11.12 7.95 11.86
C GLY A 34 12.24 8.74 11.17
N LYS A 35 12.28 10.05 11.45
CA LYS A 35 13.23 10.99 10.83
C LYS A 35 14.70 10.65 11.14
N ASP A 36 14.99 10.22 12.36
CA ASP A 36 16.37 9.93 12.81
C ASP A 36 17.00 8.78 12.00
N VAL A 37 16.22 7.74 11.69
CA VAL A 37 16.68 6.61 10.87
C VAL A 37 16.85 7.04 9.41
N MET A 38 15.91 7.82 8.88
CA MET A 38 16.00 8.35 7.52
C MET A 38 17.26 9.20 7.31
N GLU A 39 17.59 10.08 8.26
CA GLU A 39 18.80 10.90 8.22
C GLU A 39 20.06 10.04 8.34
N LYS A 40 20.08 9.08 9.28
CA LYS A 40 21.23 8.18 9.50
C LYS A 40 21.61 7.38 8.27
N PHE A 41 20.64 6.93 7.48
CA PHE A 41 20.85 6.15 6.27
C PHE A 41 20.85 7.00 4.98
N GLY A 42 20.75 8.32 5.08
CA GLY A 42 20.76 9.21 3.91
C GLY A 42 19.57 9.00 2.97
N LEU A 43 18.43 8.57 3.50
CA LEU A 43 17.22 8.25 2.73
C LEU A 43 16.30 9.47 2.53
N MET A 44 16.71 10.63 3.04
CA MET A 44 15.96 11.88 2.89
C MET A 44 16.06 12.39 1.46
N LEU A 45 14.91 12.69 0.83
CA LEU A 45 14.91 13.28 -0.49
C LEU A 45 15.47 14.71 -0.46
N GLN A 46 16.20 15.06 -1.51
CA GLN A 46 16.61 16.43 -1.77
C GLN A 46 15.38 17.25 -2.18
N LYS A 47 15.25 18.46 -1.62
CA LYS A 47 14.14 19.37 -1.93
C LYS A 47 14.27 20.00 -3.32
N GLU A 48 15.49 20.07 -3.83
CA GLU A 48 15.84 20.67 -5.11
C GLU A 48 16.94 19.83 -5.77
N GLY A 49 16.89 19.68 -7.10
CA GLY A 49 17.86 18.92 -7.86
C GLY A 49 17.54 17.42 -8.00
N TYR A 50 18.50 16.68 -8.55
CA TYR A 50 18.43 15.24 -8.74
C TYR A 50 19.41 14.56 -7.80
N TRP A 51 19.03 13.40 -7.26
CA TRP A 51 19.95 12.57 -6.50
C TRP A 51 20.94 11.88 -7.44
N ASP A 52 22.23 12.05 -7.18
CA ASP A 52 23.35 11.58 -8.01
C ASP A 52 24.15 10.44 -7.37
N GLY A 53 23.72 9.93 -6.21
CA GLY A 53 24.45 8.93 -5.40
C GLY A 53 24.33 7.47 -5.88
N TYR A 54 23.98 7.24 -7.15
CA TYR A 54 23.83 5.87 -7.66
C TYR A 54 25.18 5.13 -7.62
N ASP A 55 25.27 4.09 -6.80
CA ASP A 55 26.44 3.22 -6.71
C ASP A 55 26.14 1.85 -7.35
N PRO A 56 26.78 1.50 -8.49
CA PRO A 56 26.56 0.23 -9.17
C PRO A 56 27.04 -0.99 -8.36
N ASN A 57 27.80 -0.80 -7.29
CA ASN A 57 28.28 -1.89 -6.41
C ASN A 57 27.28 -2.24 -5.31
N VAL A 58 26.25 -1.43 -5.10
CA VAL A 58 25.20 -1.73 -4.12
C VAL A 58 24.40 -2.92 -4.62
N ASN A 59 24.22 -3.92 -3.76
CA ASN A 59 23.40 -5.08 -4.04
C ASN A 59 21.91 -4.69 -3.95
N PRO A 60 21.14 -4.71 -5.06
CA PRO A 60 19.73 -4.33 -5.05
C PRO A 60 18.81 -5.46 -4.55
N ASN A 61 19.36 -6.62 -4.17
CA ASN A 61 18.56 -7.76 -3.74
C ASN A 61 17.83 -7.50 -2.42
N ILE A 62 16.58 -7.95 -2.36
CA ILE A 62 15.78 -7.91 -1.15
C ILE A 62 16.35 -8.91 -0.14
N ILE A 63 16.70 -8.43 1.06
CA ILE A 63 17.20 -9.26 2.14
C ILE A 63 16.08 -10.20 2.62
N ALA A 64 16.39 -11.48 2.83
CA ALA A 64 15.40 -12.49 3.24
C ALA A 64 14.64 -12.10 4.52
N ALA A 65 15.32 -11.51 5.50
CA ALA A 65 14.71 -11.02 6.74
C ALA A 65 13.68 -9.90 6.48
N PHE A 66 13.96 -9.02 5.51
CA PHE A 66 13.02 -7.96 5.14
C PHE A 66 11.76 -8.55 4.49
N SER A 67 11.90 -9.49 3.56
CA SER A 67 10.77 -10.13 2.87
C SER A 67 9.95 -11.04 3.80
N ALA A 68 10.61 -11.80 4.68
CA ALA A 68 9.95 -12.80 5.51
C ALA A 68 9.28 -12.22 6.76
N ALA A 69 9.88 -11.19 7.37
CA ALA A 69 9.43 -10.67 8.67
C ALA A 69 9.07 -9.18 8.61
N ALA A 70 9.99 -8.32 8.15
CA ALA A 70 9.77 -6.88 8.21
C ALA A 70 8.55 -6.47 7.39
N PHE A 71 8.48 -6.78 6.10
CA PHE A 71 7.37 -6.35 5.25
C PHE A 71 6.00 -6.94 5.64
N ARG A 72 5.98 -7.97 6.49
CA ARG A 72 4.73 -8.53 7.04
C ARG A 72 4.15 -7.72 8.19
N PHE A 73 4.83 -6.68 8.70
CA PHE A 73 4.25 -5.76 9.70
C PHE A 73 2.91 -5.18 9.21
N GLY A 74 2.74 -5.03 7.88
CA GLY A 74 1.51 -4.56 7.27
C GLY A 74 0.28 -5.43 7.57
N HIS A 75 0.47 -6.72 7.88
CA HIS A 75 -0.64 -7.59 8.29
C HIS A 75 -1.23 -7.20 9.65
N SER A 76 -0.45 -6.56 10.53
CA SER A 76 -0.93 -6.05 11.81
C SER A 76 -1.73 -4.75 11.64
N LEU A 77 -1.53 -4.02 10.54
CA LEU A 77 -2.25 -2.78 10.22
C LEU A 77 -3.62 -3.03 9.54
N LEU A 78 -3.92 -4.29 9.19
CA LEU A 78 -5.15 -4.64 8.47
C LEU A 78 -6.39 -4.46 9.37
N PRO A 79 -7.40 -3.68 8.92
CA PRO A 79 -8.62 -3.53 9.67
C PRO A 79 -9.49 -4.79 9.61
N THR A 80 -10.19 -5.05 10.71
CA THR A 80 -11.18 -6.14 10.83
C THR A 80 -12.31 -6.02 9.80
N ALA A 81 -12.70 -4.80 9.47
CA ALA A 81 -13.70 -4.50 8.45
C ALA A 81 -13.26 -3.29 7.61
N VAL A 82 -13.60 -3.32 6.31
CA VAL A 82 -13.38 -2.21 5.38
C VAL A 82 -14.66 -1.41 5.31
N GLU A 83 -14.55 -0.11 5.54
CA GLU A 83 -15.68 0.82 5.47
C GLU A 83 -15.90 1.35 4.06
N ARG A 84 -17.15 1.67 3.74
CA ARG A 84 -17.57 2.35 2.51
C ARG A 84 -18.11 3.71 2.88
N TRP A 85 -17.58 4.73 2.22
CA TRP A 85 -17.93 6.12 2.47
C TRP A 85 -18.45 6.78 1.20
N SER A 86 -19.44 7.65 1.32
CA SER A 86 -19.93 8.44 0.19
C SER A 86 -18.95 9.57 -0.13
N LYS A 87 -19.07 10.14 -1.34
CA LYS A 87 -18.31 11.34 -1.76
C LYS A 87 -18.52 12.54 -0.81
N ALA A 88 -19.64 12.56 -0.07
CA ALA A 88 -19.94 13.56 0.95
C ALA A 88 -19.34 13.22 2.33
N HIS A 89 -18.38 12.31 2.42
CA HIS A 89 -17.75 11.86 3.66
C HIS A 89 -18.78 11.37 4.70
N LYS A 90 -19.82 10.69 4.22
CA LYS A 90 -20.79 10.00 5.09
C LYS A 90 -20.59 8.51 5.01
N PHE A 91 -20.51 7.86 6.17
CA PHE A 91 -20.49 6.42 6.30
C PHE A 91 -21.72 5.79 5.62
N ILE A 92 -21.50 4.80 4.76
CA ILE A 92 -22.57 4.06 4.05
C ILE A 92 -22.76 2.70 4.69
N SER A 93 -21.70 1.90 4.75
CA SER A 93 -21.72 0.51 5.22
C SER A 93 -20.30 0.02 5.48
N SER A 94 -20.14 -1.06 6.23
CA SER A 94 -18.86 -1.76 6.37
C SER A 94 -19.00 -3.24 6.01
N LYS A 95 -17.93 -3.83 5.49
CA LYS A 95 -17.84 -5.27 5.21
C LYS A 95 -16.63 -5.86 5.91
N ARG A 96 -16.78 -7.06 6.47
CA ARG A 96 -15.65 -7.79 7.07
C ARG A 96 -14.61 -8.07 6.01
N LEU A 97 -13.33 -7.92 6.37
CA LEU A 97 -12.23 -8.19 5.45
C LEU A 97 -12.27 -9.65 4.95
N SER A 98 -12.67 -10.60 5.81
CA SER A 98 -12.86 -12.02 5.47
C SER A 98 -13.84 -12.27 4.32
N ASP A 99 -14.84 -11.39 4.17
CA ASP A 99 -15.85 -11.49 3.11
C ASP A 99 -15.46 -10.75 1.83
N LEU A 100 -14.37 -9.98 1.85
CA LEU A 100 -13.83 -9.26 0.70
C LEU A 100 -12.66 -10.02 0.05
N ILE A 101 -11.90 -10.77 0.85
CA ILE A 101 -10.74 -11.53 0.35
C ILE A 101 -11.22 -12.55 -0.70
N ARG A 102 -10.63 -12.46 -1.90
CA ARG A 102 -10.92 -13.31 -3.06
C ARG A 102 -12.38 -13.23 -3.57
N ARG A 103 -13.10 -12.14 -3.30
CA ARG A 103 -14.45 -11.89 -3.83
C ARG A 103 -14.54 -10.52 -4.53
N PRO A 104 -14.02 -10.37 -5.77
CA PRO A 104 -13.95 -9.08 -6.46
C PRO A 104 -15.30 -8.59 -7.03
N TYR A 105 -16.35 -9.42 -6.97
CA TYR A 105 -17.64 -9.15 -7.61
C TYR A 105 -18.30 -7.84 -7.16
N ASP A 106 -18.07 -7.42 -5.92
CA ASP A 106 -18.58 -6.15 -5.40
C ASP A 106 -17.94 -4.93 -6.07
N LEU A 107 -16.69 -5.04 -6.54
CA LEU A 107 -15.93 -3.93 -7.11
C LEU A 107 -16.42 -3.52 -8.50
N TYR A 108 -17.02 -4.46 -9.24
CA TYR A 108 -17.56 -4.20 -10.58
C TYR A 108 -18.88 -3.42 -10.56
N ARG A 109 -19.48 -3.22 -9.38
CA ARG A 109 -20.68 -2.40 -9.23
C ARG A 109 -20.29 -0.92 -9.31
N ALA A 110 -20.99 -0.17 -10.15
CA ALA A 110 -20.73 1.25 -10.35
C ALA A 110 -20.74 2.02 -9.01
N GLY A 111 -19.71 2.83 -8.77
CA GLY A 111 -19.55 3.66 -7.58
C GLY A 111 -18.96 2.96 -6.35
N VAL A 112 -18.91 1.62 -6.31
CA VAL A 112 -18.44 0.88 -5.12
C VAL A 112 -16.93 1.01 -4.92
N LEU A 113 -16.15 1.08 -6.02
CA LEU A 113 -14.71 1.36 -5.96
C LEU A 113 -14.43 2.73 -5.32
N ASP A 114 -15.11 3.77 -5.79
CA ASP A 114 -14.99 5.13 -5.24
C ASP A 114 -15.32 5.15 -3.74
N GLU A 115 -16.36 4.41 -3.33
CA GLU A 115 -16.76 4.35 -1.93
C GLU A 115 -15.75 3.63 -1.04
N TYR A 116 -15.10 2.59 -1.55
CA TYR A 116 -13.99 1.93 -0.85
C TYR A 116 -12.76 2.83 -0.79
N LEU A 117 -12.44 3.55 -1.85
CA LEU A 117 -11.34 4.51 -1.86
C LEU A 117 -11.57 5.63 -0.83
N MET A 118 -12.79 6.18 -0.77
CA MET A 118 -13.19 7.12 0.27
C MET A 118 -13.12 6.51 1.67
N GLY A 119 -13.41 5.21 1.79
CA GLY A 119 -13.21 4.46 3.03
C GLY A 119 -11.75 4.40 3.45
N LEU A 120 -10.84 4.06 2.53
CA LEU A 120 -9.40 4.01 2.80
C LEU A 120 -8.81 5.38 3.21
N MET A 121 -9.39 6.48 2.74
CA MET A 121 -8.97 7.83 3.11
C MET A 121 -9.50 8.27 4.49
N ASN A 122 -10.72 7.86 4.86
CA ASN A 122 -11.38 8.30 6.10
C ASN A 122 -11.16 7.34 7.28
N GLN A 123 -10.95 6.06 6.99
CA GLN A 123 -10.80 5.03 8.01
C GLN A 123 -9.40 5.10 8.63
N VAL A 124 -9.34 5.22 9.95
CA VAL A 124 -8.08 5.15 10.69
C VAL A 124 -7.52 3.72 10.59
N ALA A 125 -6.27 3.59 10.16
CA ALA A 125 -5.56 2.32 10.18
C ALA A 125 -5.54 1.74 11.60
N GLN A 126 -5.65 0.42 11.75
CA GLN A 126 -5.53 -0.19 13.08
C GLN A 126 -4.17 0.16 13.67
N ALA A 127 -4.15 0.55 14.95
CA ALA A 127 -2.91 0.79 15.66
C ALA A 127 -2.04 -0.47 15.57
N MET A 128 -0.74 -0.28 15.29
CA MET A 128 0.25 -1.35 15.31
C MET A 128 0.38 -1.84 16.75
N ASP A 129 -0.49 -2.77 17.13
CA ASP A 129 -0.46 -3.46 18.41
C ASP A 129 0.16 -4.84 18.21
N ASP A 130 0.68 -5.44 19.28
CA ASP A 130 1.46 -6.70 19.27
C ASP A 130 0.60 -7.95 18.93
N SER A 131 -0.64 -7.75 18.46
CA SER A 131 -1.60 -8.78 18.14
C SER A 131 -2.16 -8.65 16.72
N ILE A 132 -1.96 -9.68 15.91
CA ILE A 132 -2.59 -9.83 14.59
C ILE A 132 -4.11 -9.98 14.79
N THR A 133 -4.90 -9.21 14.05
CA THR A 133 -6.38 -9.25 14.15
C THR A 133 -6.92 -10.65 13.86
N GLN A 134 -7.93 -11.08 14.63
CA GLN A 134 -8.50 -12.44 14.55
C GLN A 134 -9.06 -12.80 13.16
N GLU A 135 -9.35 -11.81 12.30
CA GLU A 135 -9.83 -12.04 10.93
C GLU A 135 -8.73 -12.57 9.99
N VAL A 136 -7.48 -12.14 10.19
CA VAL A 136 -6.32 -12.66 9.44
C VAL A 136 -5.80 -13.97 10.06
N THR A 137 -5.92 -14.13 11.38
CA THR A 137 -5.45 -15.36 12.06
C THR A 137 -6.43 -16.52 11.92
N ASN A 138 -7.73 -16.29 12.07
CA ASN A 138 -8.73 -17.37 12.09
C ASN A 138 -9.55 -17.50 10.80
N HIS A 139 -9.70 -16.44 10.00
CA HIS A 139 -10.69 -16.41 8.90
C HIS A 139 -10.07 -16.25 7.50
N LEU A 140 -8.75 -16.12 7.37
CA LEU A 140 -8.03 -15.89 6.11
C LEU A 140 -8.33 -16.95 5.02
N LEU A 141 -8.72 -18.17 5.42
CA LEU A 141 -8.98 -19.30 4.54
C LEU A 141 -10.32 -20.00 4.82
N LYS A 142 -11.33 -19.30 5.33
CA LYS A 142 -12.64 -19.94 5.54
C LYS A 142 -13.22 -20.39 4.19
N LYS A 143 -13.33 -21.71 3.98
CA LYS A 143 -14.07 -22.27 2.83
C LYS A 143 -15.53 -21.82 2.94
N PRO A 144 -16.21 -21.46 1.83
CA PRO A 144 -17.66 -21.28 1.87
C PRO A 144 -18.28 -22.59 2.37
N GLY A 145 -19.06 -22.51 3.45
CA GLY A 145 -19.80 -23.65 3.96
C GLY A 145 -20.87 -24.06 2.95
N ASN A 146 -21.11 -25.38 2.86
CA ASN A 146 -22.24 -25.98 2.15
C ASN A 146 -23.57 -25.36 2.57
#